data_AF-A0A966W3Z6-F1
#
_entry.id   AF-A0A966W3Z6-F1
#
_cell.length_a   1.000
_cell.length_b   1.000
_cell.length_c   1.000
_cell.angle_alpha   90.00
_cell.angle_beta   90.00
_cell.angle_gamma   90.00
#
_symmetry.space_group_name_H-M   'P 1'
#
loop_
_entity.id
_entity.type
_entity.pdbx_description
1 polymer ?
#
loop_
_entity_poly.entity_id
_entity_poly.type
_entity_poly.pdbx_seq_one_letter_code
_entity_poly.pdbx_strand_id
1 'polypeptide(L)'
;MIGKNTLKMADQEVAVIILCKGQSMEGKPYYAYLQIVPSKIAAFKAAQQKGDFLLEEYGTILKWEFAEAPSEQVKRDMEIVYGVNHHLEQDCKTKIAELPDNQQ
;
A
#
# COMPACT_ATOMS: atom_id res chain seq x y z
N MET A 1 -8.41 16.81 13.70
CA MET A 1 -8.21 15.49 14.32
C MET A 1 -9.35 14.58 13.90
N ILE A 2 -9.09 13.58 13.06
CA ILE A 2 -10.07 12.52 12.78
C ILE A 2 -10.14 11.65 14.04
N GLY A 3 -11.34 11.52 14.63
CA GLY A 3 -11.50 10.78 15.89
C GLY A 3 -11.23 9.29 15.71
N LYS A 4 -10.71 8.62 16.74
CA LYS A 4 -10.47 7.16 16.73
C LYS A 4 -11.71 6.34 16.34
N ASN A 5 -12.91 6.87 16.57
CA ASN A 5 -14.17 6.24 16.15
C ASN A 5 -14.38 6.28 14.63
N THR A 6 -13.96 7.34 13.94
CA THR A 6 -14.08 7.47 12.49
C THR A 6 -13.18 6.48 11.75
N LEU A 7 -11.95 6.25 12.24
CA LEU A 7 -11.05 5.24 11.67
C LEU A 7 -11.59 3.81 11.85
N LYS A 8 -12.19 3.50 13.00
CA LYS A 8 -12.80 2.19 13.25
C LYS A 8 -13.97 1.89 12.31
N MET A 9 -14.76 2.90 11.94
CA MET A 9 -15.81 2.74 10.94
C MET A 9 -15.22 2.54 9.54
N ALA A 10 -14.18 3.30 9.19
CA ALA A 10 -13.50 3.14 7.91
C ALA A 10 -12.87 1.74 7.75
N ASP A 11 -12.35 1.13 8.82
CA ASP A 11 -11.80 -0.23 8.77
C ASP A 11 -12.82 -1.31 8.39
N GLN A 12 -14.12 -1.04 8.54
CA GLN A 12 -15.19 -1.98 8.19
C GLN A 12 -15.62 -1.86 6.72
N GLU A 13 -15.42 -0.69 6.11
CA GLU A 13 -15.96 -0.34 4.79
C GLU A 13 -14.88 -0.16 3.74
N VAL A 14 -13.64 0.12 4.16
CA VAL A 14 -12.55 0.52 3.27
C VAL A 14 -11.31 -0.31 3.55
N ALA A 15 -10.65 -0.71 2.47
CA ALA A 15 -9.30 -1.23 2.52
C ALA A 15 -8.44 -0.54 1.45
N VAL A 16 -7.15 -0.43 1.73
CA VAL A 16 -6.15 0.12 0.82
C VAL A 16 -5.27 -1.02 0.34
N ILE A 17 -5.08 -1.11 -0.97
CA ILE A 17 -4.16 -2.09 -1.55
C ILE A 17 -2.82 -1.42 -1.79
N ILE A 18 -1.76 -2.00 -1.24
CA ILE A 18 -0.39 -1.50 -1.32
C ILE A 18 0.48 -2.53 -2.03
N LEU A 19 1.23 -2.09 -3.02
CA LEU A 19 2.34 -2.87 -3.57
C LEU A 19 3.57 -2.69 -2.68
N CYS A 20 3.92 -3.72 -1.93
CA CYS A 20 5.12 -3.82 -1.13
C CYS A 20 6.23 -4.52 -1.91
N LYS A 21 7.47 -4.07 -1.75
CA LYS A 21 8.68 -4.71 -2.27
C LYS A 21 9.70 -4.81 -1.15
N GLY A 22 10.47 -5.89 -1.15
CA GLY A 22 11.48 -6.12 -0.12
C GLY A 22 12.42 -7.28 -0.47
N GLN A 23 13.16 -7.72 0.53
CA GLN A 23 14.01 -8.91 0.48
C GLN A 23 13.58 -9.89 1.56
N SER A 24 13.59 -11.19 1.24
CA SER A 24 13.37 -12.23 2.24
C SER A 24 14.58 -12.37 3.18
N MET A 25 14.45 -13.17 4.23
CA MET A 25 15.57 -13.48 5.13
C MET A 25 16.76 -14.16 4.41
N GLU A 26 16.52 -14.77 3.25
CA GLU A 26 17.56 -15.35 2.39
C GLU A 26 18.14 -14.35 1.37
N GLY A 27 17.73 -13.07 1.43
CA GLY A 27 18.15 -12.03 0.50
C GLY A 27 17.46 -12.08 -0.87
N LYS A 28 16.44 -12.93 -1.07
CA LYS A 28 15.71 -12.99 -2.34
C LYS A 28 14.76 -11.80 -2.46
N PRO A 29 14.79 -11.03 -3.56
CA PRO A 29 13.82 -9.97 -3.76
C PRO A 29 12.42 -10.56 -3.90
N TYR A 30 11.43 -9.85 -3.37
CA TYR A 30 10.03 -10.20 -3.53
C TYR A 30 9.17 -8.95 -3.74
N TYR A 31 7.98 -9.16 -4.29
CA TYR A 31 6.88 -8.21 -4.24
C TYR A 31 5.65 -8.86 -3.61
N ALA A 32 4.79 -8.05 -2.99
CA ALA A 32 3.51 -8.48 -2.47
C ALA A 32 2.46 -7.37 -2.58
N TYR A 33 1.27 -7.70 -3.08
CA TYR A 33 0.08 -6.86 -2.93
C TYR A 33 -0.59 -7.17 -1.59
N LEU A 34 -0.69 -6.17 -0.73
CA LEU A 34 -1.34 -6.28 0.57
C LEU A 34 -2.61 -5.45 0.60
N GLN A 35 -3.70 -6.03 1.09
CA GLN A 35 -4.90 -5.33 1.51
C GLN A 35 -4.78 -4.93 2.98
N ILE A 36 -4.76 -3.63 3.27
CA ILE A 36 -4.53 -3.07 4.61
C ILE A 36 -5.70 -2.15 4.98
N VAL A 37 -6.22 -2.32 6.19
CA VAL A 37 -7.26 -1.41 6.73
C VAL A 37 -6.65 -0.06 7.13
N PRO A 38 -7.39 1.06 7.00
CA PRO A 38 -6.90 2.41 7.28
C PRO A 38 -6.13 2.57 8.60
N SER A 39 -6.62 1.99 9.71
CA SER A 39 -5.96 2.11 11.02
C SER A 39 -4.58 1.47 11.08
N LYS A 40 -4.27 0.50 10.22
CA LYS A 40 -2.99 -0.21 10.18
C LYS A 40 -1.96 0.42 9.25
N ILE A 41 -2.35 1.34 8.37
CA ILE A 41 -1.45 1.95 7.37
C ILE A 41 -0.25 2.64 8.02
N ALA A 42 -0.49 3.41 9.10
CA ALA A 42 0.59 4.14 9.78
C ALA A 42 1.61 3.18 10.41
N ALA A 43 1.14 2.10 11.04
CA ALA A 43 1.99 1.08 11.62
C ALA A 43 2.79 0.33 10.54
N PHE A 44 2.14 -0.02 9.42
CA PHE A 44 2.79 -0.65 8.27
C PHE A 44 3.92 0.22 7.71
N LYS A 45 3.66 1.51 7.46
CA LYS A 45 4.69 2.44 6.95
C LYS A 45 5.86 2.57 7.91
N ALA A 46 5.61 2.59 9.22
CA ALA A 46 6.67 2.64 10.22
C ALA A 46 7.52 1.34 10.25
N ALA A 47 6.88 0.17 10.11
CA ALA A 47 7.58 -1.11 10.02
C ALA A 47 8.42 -1.21 8.73
N GLN A 48 7.85 -0.76 7.61
CA GLN A 48 8.55 -0.71 6.32
C GLN A 48 9.85 0.11 6.39
N GLN A 49 9.87 1.20 7.16
CA GLN A 49 11.07 2.02 7.35
C GLN A 49 12.13 1.39 8.25
N LYS A 50 11.73 0.54 9.20
CA LYS A 50 12.65 -0.11 10.15
C LYS A 50 13.38 -1.32 9.53
N GLY A 51 12.76 -1.97 8.55
CA GLY A 51 13.21 -3.28 8.06
C GLY A 51 12.80 -4.40 9.03
N ASP A 52 12.67 -5.62 8.49
CA ASP A 52 12.29 -6.85 9.20
C ASP A 52 10.91 -6.84 9.88
N PHE A 53 9.89 -7.27 9.15
CA PHE A 53 8.52 -7.43 9.68
C PHE A 53 7.74 -8.48 8.90
N LEU A 54 6.69 -9.01 9.53
CA LEU A 54 5.77 -9.95 8.90
C LEU A 54 4.63 -9.19 8.23
N LEU A 55 4.41 -9.47 6.95
CA LEU A 55 3.37 -8.82 6.15
C LEU A 55 1.96 -9.11 6.70
N GLU A 56 1.72 -10.32 7.20
CA GLU A 56 0.41 -10.73 7.73
C GLU A 56 -0.01 -9.99 9.01
N GLU A 57 0.92 -9.37 9.75
CA GLU A 57 0.58 -8.57 10.93
C GLU A 57 -0.21 -7.30 10.55
N TYR A 58 -0.01 -6.80 9.34
CA TYR A 58 -0.54 -5.52 8.87
C TYR A 58 -1.76 -5.67 7.96
N GLY A 59 -1.91 -6.78 7.27
CA GLY A 59 -3.01 -6.96 6.32
C GLY A 59 -3.05 -8.34 5.69
N THR A 60 -3.92 -8.48 4.69
CA THR A 60 -4.09 -9.73 3.94
C THR A 60 -3.24 -9.67 2.68
N ILE A 61 -2.41 -10.69 2.46
CA ILE A 61 -1.64 -10.83 1.21
C ILE A 61 -2.58 -11.31 0.12
N LEU A 62 -2.76 -10.51 -0.94
CA LEU A 62 -3.58 -10.86 -2.10
C LEU A 62 -2.79 -11.66 -3.13
N LYS A 63 -1.52 -11.29 -3.34
CA LYS A 63 -0.61 -11.91 -4.30
C LYS A 63 0.83 -11.58 -3.92
N TRP A 64 1.73 -12.56 -4.02
CA TRP A 64 3.17 -12.35 -3.81
C TRP A 64 3.97 -13.36 -4.63
N GLU A 65 5.19 -12.98 -5.02
CA GLU A 65 6.15 -13.85 -5.69
C GLU A 65 7.60 -13.41 -5.40
N PHE A 66 8.56 -14.34 -5.52
CA PHE A 66 9.99 -14.02 -5.51
C PHE A 66 10.41 -13.40 -6.85
N ALA A 67 10.21 -12.09 -6.96
CA ALA A 67 10.66 -11.26 -8.06
C ALA A 67 10.82 -9.81 -7.60
N GLU A 68 11.59 -9.00 -8.32
CA GLU A 68 11.78 -7.57 -8.00
C GLU A 68 10.51 -6.72 -8.22
N ALA A 69 9.64 -7.18 -9.12
CA ALA A 69 8.41 -6.47 -9.49
C ALA A 69 7.36 -7.44 -10.05
N PRO A 70 6.06 -7.09 -9.94
CA PRO A 70 4.99 -7.82 -10.61
C PRO A 70 5.12 -7.74 -12.13
N SER A 71 4.77 -8.83 -12.81
CA SER A 71 4.65 -8.85 -14.26
C SER A 71 3.49 -7.99 -14.73
N GLU A 72 3.47 -7.62 -16.02
CA GLU A 72 2.38 -6.85 -16.61
C GLU A 72 1.03 -7.57 -16.51
N GLN A 73 1.03 -8.91 -16.60
CA GLN A 73 -0.19 -9.69 -16.40
C GLN A 73 -0.70 -9.55 -14.97
N VAL A 74 0.18 -9.68 -13.97
CA VAL A 74 -0.20 -9.53 -12.56
C VAL A 74 -0.71 -8.12 -12.28
N LYS A 75 -0.08 -7.08 -12.82
CA LYS A 75 -0.57 -5.70 -12.67
C LYS A 75 -1.97 -5.53 -13.23
N ARG A 76 -2.22 -6.04 -14.45
CA ARG A 76 -3.55 -6.00 -15.09
C ARG A 76 -4.59 -6.75 -14.27
N ASP A 77 -4.25 -7.92 -13.74
CA ASP A 77 -5.16 -8.68 -12.88
C ASP A 77 -5.51 -7.88 -11.62
N MET A 78 -4.53 -7.23 -11.00
CA MET A 78 -4.76 -6.38 -9.82
C MET A 78 -5.59 -5.13 -10.13
N GLU A 79 -5.42 -4.53 -11.31
CA GLU A 79 -6.23 -3.42 -11.81
C GLU A 79 -7.69 -3.84 -12.05
N ILE A 80 -7.91 -4.96 -12.73
CA ILE A 80 -9.25 -5.44 -13.10
C ILE A 80 -10.02 -5.99 -11.90
N VAL A 81 -9.38 -6.85 -11.11
CA VAL A 81 -10.06 -7.57 -10.02
C VAL A 81 -10.24 -6.69 -8.79
N TYR A 82 -9.25 -5.85 -8.50
CA TYR A 82 -9.20 -5.09 -7.25
C TYR A 82 -9.20 -3.57 -7.42
N GLY A 83 -9.20 -3.05 -8.67
CA GLY A 83 -9.23 -1.61 -8.92
C GLY A 83 -7.96 -0.88 -8.52
N VAL A 84 -6.82 -1.58 -8.42
CA VAL A 84 -5.53 -0.95 -8.10
C VAL A 84 -5.17 0.08 -9.16
N ASN A 85 -4.62 1.23 -8.76
CA ASN A 85 -3.99 2.17 -9.67
C ASN A 85 -2.51 2.34 -9.28
N HIS A 86 -1.61 1.80 -10.10
CA HIS A 86 -0.17 1.82 -9.88
C HIS A 86 0.46 3.22 -10.00
N HIS A 87 -0.25 4.19 -10.56
CA HIS A 87 0.20 5.57 -10.76
C HIS A 87 -0.38 6.54 -9.74
N LEU A 88 -1.35 6.10 -8.93
CA LEU A 88 -2.13 6.96 -8.03
C LEU A 88 -1.25 7.86 -7.15
N GLU A 89 -0.21 7.30 -6.52
CA GLU A 89 0.67 8.07 -5.65
C GLU A 89 1.42 9.16 -6.42
N GLN A 90 1.92 8.84 -7.61
CA GLN A 90 2.62 9.81 -8.45
C GLN A 90 1.65 10.88 -8.97
N ASP A 91 0.46 10.48 -9.42
CA ASP A 91 -0.58 11.40 -9.89
C ASP A 91 -1.00 12.37 -8.78
N CYS A 92 -1.17 11.88 -7.55
CA CYS A 92 -1.45 12.71 -6.39
C CYS A 92 -0.30 13.69 -6.11
N LYS A 93 0.95 13.23 -6.12
CA LYS A 93 2.13 14.10 -5.89
C LYS A 93 2.22 15.20 -6.94
N THR A 94 2.05 14.86 -8.21
CA THR A 94 2.07 15.82 -9.32
C THR A 94 0.96 16.88 -9.13
N LYS A 95 -0.29 16.44 -8.90
CA LYS A 95 -1.42 17.36 -8.69
C LYS A 95 -1.24 18.25 -7.45
N ILE A 96 -0.70 17.71 -6.35
CA ILE A 96 -0.43 18.49 -5.15
C ILE A 96 0.64 19.56 -5.41
N ALA A 97 1.68 19.23 -6.18
CA ALA A 97 2.72 20.19 -6.54
C ALA A 97 2.24 21.31 -7.48
N GLU A 98 1.19 21.04 -8.26
CA GLU A 98 0.53 22.00 -9.16
C GLU A 98 -0.49 22.90 -8.45
N LEU A 99 -0.87 22.58 -7.21
CA LEU A 99 -1.77 23.45 -6.44
C LEU A 99 -1.02 24.74 -6.08
N PRO A 100 -1.58 25.92 -6.37
CA PRO A 100 -0.99 27.17 -5.90
C PRO A 100 -0.96 27.16 -4.38
N ASP A 101 0.14 27.63 -3.80
CA ASP A 101 0.21 27.99 -2.39
C ASP A 101 -0.84 29.08 -2.16
N ASN A 102 -2.05 28.70 -1.74
CA ASN A 102 -3.00 29.63 -1.15
C ASN A 102 -2.48 30.01 0.24
N GLN A 103 -1.37 30.76 0.26
CA GLN A 103 -1.02 31.65 1.34
C GLN A 103 -1.71 33.00 1.08
N GLN A 104 -2.97 33.10 1.51
CA GLN A 104 -3.54 34.27 2.19
C GLN A 104 -4.92 33.93 2.75
#